data_AF-A0A2I0L7Y8-F1
#
_entry.id   AF-A0A2I0L7Y8-F1
#
_cell.length_a   1.000
_cell.length_b   1.000
_cell.length_c   1.000
_cell.angle_alpha   90.00
_cell.angle_beta   90.00
_cell.angle_gamma   90.00
#
_symmetry.space_group_name_H-M   'P 1'
#
loop_
_entity.id
_entity.type
_entity.pdbx_description
1 polymer ?
#
loop_
_entity_poly.entity_id
_entity_poly.type
_entity_poly.pdbx_seq_one_letter_code
_entity_poly.pdbx_strand_id
1 'polypeptide(L)'
;MEMKILEALNYYLVVFHPYRSLAQFLQDAGQSDLTQFTWGLVNDTYKMDLILIHPPHLIALACIYIASVFKDRDTTAWFEELRVDMNVVKNISMEILDFYENHRMITEERISAAFNKLALKP
;
A
#
# COMPACT_ATOMS: atom_id res chain seq x y z
N MET A 1 -12.68 25.47 7.68
CA MET A 1 -11.89 24.25 7.93
C MET A 1 -10.94 23.99 6.77
N GLU A 2 -11.44 24.08 5.53
CA GLU A 2 -10.65 24.02 4.29
C GLU A 2 -9.35 24.84 4.31
N MET A 3 -9.41 26.15 4.59
CA MET A 3 -8.20 27.00 4.62
C MET A 3 -7.12 26.51 5.60
N LYS A 4 -7.52 26.01 6.77
CA LYS A 4 -6.58 25.48 7.77
C LYS A 4 -5.86 24.22 7.28
N ILE A 5 -6.53 23.40 6.46
CA ILE A 5 -5.95 22.19 5.88
C ILE A 5 -4.99 22.58 4.74
N LEU A 6 -5.39 23.52 3.88
CA LEU A 6 -4.54 24.02 2.79
C LEU A 6 -3.23 24.61 3.31
N GLU A 7 -3.32 25.43 4.36
CA GLU A 7 -2.15 25.98 5.06
C GLU A 7 -1.29 24.86 5.67
N ALA A 8 -1.90 23.88 6.35
CA ALA A 8 -1.15 22.78 6.98
C ALA A 8 -0.42 21.87 5.96
N LEU A 9 -0.98 21.71 4.75
CA LEU A 9 -0.36 20.96 3.66
C LEU A 9 0.62 21.79 2.84
N ASN A 10 0.87 23.06 3.19
CA ASN A 10 1.66 24.00 2.40
C ASN A 10 1.24 24.04 0.91
N TYR A 11 -0.05 23.86 0.64
CA TYR A 11 -0.63 23.83 -0.72
C TYR A 11 -0.04 22.75 -1.66
N TYR A 12 0.61 21.71 -1.14
CA TYR A 12 0.99 20.53 -1.93
C TYR A 12 -0.21 19.61 -2.13
N LEU A 13 -0.98 19.87 -3.19
CA LEU A 13 -2.26 19.18 -3.46
C LEU A 13 -2.18 18.04 -4.49
N VAL A 14 -1.06 17.93 -5.22
CA VAL A 14 -0.88 16.89 -6.22
C VAL A 14 -0.24 15.67 -5.57
N VAL A 15 -0.98 14.57 -5.50
CA VAL A 15 -0.53 13.30 -4.93
C VAL A 15 -0.45 12.24 -6.03
N PHE A 16 0.68 11.53 -6.09
CA PHE A 16 0.87 10.42 -7.00
C PHE A 16 0.45 9.12 -6.32
N HIS A 17 -0.40 8.33 -6.98
CA HIS A 17 -0.96 7.11 -6.42
C HIS A 17 -0.47 5.84 -7.15
N PRO A 18 -0.40 4.68 -6.48
CA PRO A 18 0.14 3.45 -7.07
C PRO A 18 -0.70 2.87 -8.23
N TYR A 19 -1.98 3.21 -8.33
CA TYR A 19 -2.92 2.62 -9.28
C TYR A 19 -2.51 2.75 -10.74
N ARG A 20 -1.93 3.90 -11.12
CA ARG A 20 -1.48 4.13 -12.50
C ARG A 20 -0.34 3.17 -12.86
N SER A 21 0.68 3.11 -11.99
CA SER A 21 1.83 2.22 -12.15
C SER A 21 1.40 0.76 -12.12
N LEU A 22 0.48 0.41 -11.21
CA LEU A 22 -0.07 -0.95 -11.08
C LEU A 22 -0.67 -1.44 -12.40
N ALA A 23 -1.55 -0.65 -13.03
CA ALA A 23 -2.19 -1.04 -14.28
C ALA A 23 -1.17 -1.25 -15.41
N GLN A 24 -0.16 -0.38 -15.50
CA GLN A 24 0.92 -0.49 -16.48
C GLN A 24 1.77 -1.75 -16.25
N PHE A 25 2.18 -2.00 -15.01
CA PHE A 25 2.99 -3.16 -14.67
C PHE A 25 2.26 -4.50 -14.84
N LEU A 26 0.98 -4.58 -14.49
CA LEU A 26 0.20 -5.81 -14.70
C LEU A 26 -0.03 -6.12 -16.17
N GLN A 27 -0.18 -5.09 -17.00
CA GLN A 27 -0.27 -5.25 -18.45
C GLN A 27 1.06 -5.73 -19.02
N ASP A 28 2.17 -5.13 -18.60
CA ASP A 28 3.53 -5.48 -19.02
C ASP A 28 3.93 -6.89 -18.60
N ALA A 29 3.62 -7.29 -17.36
CA ALA A 29 3.85 -8.63 -16.83
C ALA A 29 2.96 -9.72 -17.46
N GLY A 30 1.96 -9.33 -18.27
CA GLY A 30 0.94 -10.26 -18.79
C GLY A 30 0.02 -10.86 -17.71
N GLN A 31 -0.05 -10.25 -16.51
CA GLN A 31 -0.80 -10.73 -15.34
C GLN A 31 -2.08 -9.91 -15.10
N SER A 32 -2.80 -9.56 -16.17
CA SER A 32 -4.01 -8.71 -16.07
C SER A 32 -5.14 -9.37 -15.26
N ASP A 33 -5.11 -10.70 -15.09
CA ASP A 33 -6.00 -11.46 -14.23
C ASP A 33 -5.84 -11.14 -12.73
N LEU A 34 -4.66 -10.68 -12.31
CA LEU A 34 -4.38 -10.30 -10.92
C LEU A 34 -4.89 -8.90 -10.53
N THR A 35 -5.46 -8.15 -11.48
CA THR A 35 -5.84 -6.74 -11.29
C THR A 35 -6.76 -6.53 -10.10
N GLN A 36 -7.84 -7.28 -9.98
CA GLN A 36 -8.80 -7.06 -8.88
C GLN A 36 -8.18 -7.33 -7.50
N PHE A 37 -7.36 -8.37 -7.41
CA PHE A 37 -6.70 -8.75 -6.16
C PHE A 37 -5.64 -7.73 -5.74
N THR A 38 -4.75 -7.38 -6.67
CA THR A 38 -3.70 -6.37 -6.44
C THR A 38 -4.26 -4.98 -6.17
N TRP A 39 -5.38 -4.61 -6.80
CA TRP A 39 -6.08 -3.36 -6.50
C TRP A 39 -6.59 -3.33 -5.05
N GLY A 40 -7.12 -4.45 -4.56
CA GLY A 40 -7.49 -4.61 -3.16
C GLY A 40 -6.32 -4.40 -2.20
N LEU A 41 -5.17 -5.02 -2.51
CA LEU A 41 -3.94 -4.82 -1.73
C LEU A 41 -3.52 -3.34 -1.70
N VAL A 42 -3.51 -2.67 -2.85
CA VAL A 42 -3.16 -1.24 -2.92
C VAL A 42 -4.11 -0.40 -2.07
N ASN A 43 -5.42 -0.68 -2.09
CA ASN A 43 -6.38 0.05 -1.24
C ASN A 43 -6.05 -0.10 0.25
N ASP A 44 -5.63 -1.29 0.68
CA ASP A 44 -5.28 -1.54 2.08
C ASP A 44 -3.97 -0.85 2.50
N THR A 45 -3.04 -0.58 1.57
CA THR A 45 -1.81 0.17 1.88
C THR A 45 -2.06 1.59 2.41
N TYR A 46 -3.22 2.21 2.16
CA TYR A 46 -3.60 3.51 2.71
C TYR A 46 -3.96 3.48 4.20
N LYS A 47 -4.11 2.28 4.79
CA LYS A 47 -4.23 2.11 6.24
C LYS A 47 -2.87 2.11 6.94
N MET A 48 -1.79 2.22 6.17
CA MET A 48 -0.40 2.21 6.59
C MET A 48 0.28 3.52 6.17
N ASP A 49 1.52 3.72 6.61
CA ASP A 49 2.30 4.92 6.28
C ASP A 49 3.08 4.81 4.95
N LEU A 50 2.89 3.70 4.22
CA LEU A 50 3.66 3.36 3.02
C LEU A 50 3.67 4.47 1.96
N ILE A 51 2.54 5.13 1.71
CA ILE A 51 2.43 6.20 0.69
C ILE A 51 3.22 7.46 1.07
N LEU A 52 3.59 7.61 2.34
CA LEU A 52 4.39 8.73 2.85
C LEU A 52 5.90 8.42 2.82
N ILE A 53 6.27 7.14 2.84
CA ILE A 53 7.65 6.67 2.98
C ILE A 53 8.22 6.17 1.65
N HIS A 54 7.38 5.59 0.79
CA HIS A 54 7.81 4.92 -0.43
C HIS A 54 7.20 5.55 -1.69
N PRO A 55 7.97 5.61 -2.80
CA PRO A 55 7.45 5.95 -4.11
C PRO A 55 6.27 5.04 -4.54
N PRO A 56 5.21 5.58 -5.17
CA PRO A 56 4.00 4.82 -5.50
C PRO A 56 4.23 3.59 -6.40
N HIS A 57 5.23 3.63 -7.27
CA HIS A 57 5.56 2.51 -8.15
C HIS A 57 6.17 1.32 -7.38
N LEU A 58 6.93 1.56 -6.31
CA LEU A 58 7.47 0.48 -5.47
C LEU A 58 6.38 -0.20 -4.65
N ILE A 59 5.39 0.57 -4.18
CA ILE A 59 4.20 0.02 -3.52
C ILE A 59 3.43 -0.88 -4.49
N ALA A 60 3.22 -0.41 -5.73
CA ALA A 60 2.56 -1.23 -6.76
C ALA A 60 3.31 -2.55 -7.03
N LEU A 61 4.64 -2.49 -7.16
CA LEU A 61 5.49 -3.68 -7.35
C LEU A 61 5.41 -4.64 -6.16
N ALA A 62 5.41 -4.13 -4.93
CA ALA A 62 5.24 -4.95 -3.73
C ALA A 62 3.87 -5.63 -3.66
N CYS A 63 2.79 -4.95 -4.08
CA CYS A 63 1.47 -5.55 -4.19
C CYS A 63 1.41 -6.64 -5.28
N ILE A 64 2.05 -6.42 -6.43
CA ILE A 64 2.18 -7.44 -7.49
C ILE A 64 2.98 -8.63 -6.97
N TYR A 65 4.08 -8.40 -6.28
CA TYR A 65 4.92 -9.47 -5.71
C TYR A 65 4.12 -10.36 -4.75
N ILE A 66 3.38 -9.76 -3.81
CA ILE A 66 2.50 -10.51 -2.90
C ILE A 66 1.45 -11.31 -3.69
N ALA A 67 0.82 -10.69 -4.69
CA ALA A 67 -0.20 -11.36 -5.50
C ALA A 67 0.35 -12.53 -6.32
N SER A 68 1.52 -12.38 -6.90
CA SER A 68 2.21 -13.43 -7.65
C SER A 68 2.50 -14.63 -6.75
N VAL A 69 3.05 -14.39 -5.56
CA VAL A 69 3.33 -15.46 -4.60
C VAL A 69 2.04 -16.13 -4.12
N PHE A 70 1.00 -15.34 -3.81
CA PHE A 70 -0.28 -15.87 -3.33
C PHE A 70 -1.04 -16.69 -4.39
N LYS A 71 -0.84 -16.39 -5.67
CA LYS A 71 -1.50 -17.07 -6.80
C LYS A 71 -0.60 -18.07 -7.53
N ASP A 72 0.59 -18.36 -6.98
CA ASP A 72 1.57 -19.28 -7.56
C ASP A 72 1.93 -18.91 -9.02
N ARG A 73 2.15 -17.61 -9.27
CA ARG A 73 2.58 -17.07 -10.56
C ARG A 73 4.09 -16.87 -10.57
N ASP A 74 4.77 -17.47 -11.54
CA ASP A 74 6.17 -17.18 -11.78
C ASP A 74 6.31 -15.82 -12.48
N THR A 75 6.83 -14.84 -11.74
CA THR A 75 7.12 -13.48 -12.21
C THR A 75 8.59 -13.13 -12.06
N THR A 76 9.45 -14.12 -11.81
CA THR A 76 10.86 -13.92 -11.48
C THR A 76 11.61 -13.21 -12.61
N ALA A 77 11.49 -13.74 -13.84
CA ALA A 77 12.14 -13.16 -15.01
C ALA A 77 11.69 -11.71 -15.27
N TRP A 78 10.40 -11.42 -15.11
CA TRP A 78 9.86 -10.07 -15.29
C TRP A 78 10.42 -9.09 -14.25
N PHE A 79 10.52 -9.49 -12.97
CA PHE A 79 11.13 -8.66 -11.94
C PHE A 79 12.63 -8.40 -12.18
N GLU A 80 13.36 -9.37 -12.74
CA GLU A 80 14.77 -9.21 -13.10
C GLU A 80 14.97 -8.18 -14.23
N GLU A 81 14.05 -8.13 -15.20
CA GLU A 81 14.09 -7.18 -16.32
C GLU A 81 13.86 -5.72 -15.87
N LEU A 82 13.07 -5.51 -14.81
CA LEU A 82 12.74 -4.18 -14.28
C LEU A 82 13.92 -3.45 -13.63
N ARG A 83 15.02 -4.15 -13.31
CA ARG A 83 16.22 -3.59 -12.63
C ARG A 83 15.88 -2.80 -11.36
N VAL A 84 14.85 -3.23 -10.63
CA VAL A 84 14.44 -2.62 -9.36
C VAL A 84 15.17 -3.27 -8.19
N ASP A 85 15.37 -2.54 -7.10
CA ASP A 85 15.92 -3.12 -5.87
C ASP A 85 14.87 -4.03 -5.19
N MET A 86 15.04 -5.34 -5.36
CA MET A 86 14.16 -6.34 -4.77
C MET A 86 14.21 -6.38 -3.23
N ASN A 87 15.26 -5.86 -2.59
CA ASN A 87 15.27 -5.74 -1.13
C ASN A 87 14.22 -4.73 -0.66
N VAL A 88 14.07 -3.62 -1.38
CA VAL A 88 13.05 -2.60 -1.08
C VAL A 88 11.65 -3.16 -1.31
N VAL A 89 11.43 -3.83 -2.45
CA VAL A 89 10.14 -4.47 -2.76
C VAL A 89 9.78 -5.49 -1.67
N LYS A 90 10.73 -6.35 -1.29
CA LYS A 90 10.54 -7.34 -0.22
C LYS A 90 10.21 -6.70 1.12
N ASN A 91 10.91 -5.63 1.51
CA ASN A 91 10.66 -4.94 2.78
C ASN A 91 9.25 -4.35 2.83
N ILE A 92 8.81 -3.68 1.75
CA ILE A 92 7.44 -3.16 1.64
C ILE A 92 6.43 -4.31 1.68
N SER A 93 6.69 -5.41 0.98
CA SER A 93 5.80 -6.57 1.01
C SER A 93 5.67 -7.18 2.41
N MET A 94 6.77 -7.27 3.16
CA MET A 94 6.75 -7.74 4.55
C MET A 94 5.91 -6.82 5.43
N GLU A 95 6.06 -5.49 5.31
CA GLU A 95 5.25 -4.54 6.07
C GLU A 95 3.75 -4.68 5.79
N ILE A 96 3.38 -4.89 4.52
CA ILE A 96 1.98 -5.16 4.13
C ILE A 96 1.47 -6.46 4.78
N LEU A 97 2.27 -7.53 4.80
CA LEU A 97 1.89 -8.81 5.40
C LEU A 97 1.78 -8.71 6.92
N ASP A 98 2.74 -8.05 7.57
CA ASP A 98 2.74 -7.77 9.01
C ASP A 98 1.50 -6.96 9.40
N PHE A 99 1.05 -6.03 8.56
CA PHE A 99 -0.22 -5.33 8.78
C PHE A 99 -1.39 -6.30 8.80
N TYR A 100 -1.50 -7.25 7.86
CA TYR A 100 -2.62 -8.21 7.84
C TYR A 100 -2.62 -9.14 9.06
N GLU A 101 -1.45 -9.52 9.59
CA GLU A 101 -1.36 -10.30 10.82
C GLU A 101 -1.84 -9.51 12.04
N ASN A 102 -1.41 -8.25 12.13
CA ASN A 102 -1.74 -7.37 13.26
C ASN A 102 -3.17 -6.81 13.21
N HIS A 103 -3.72 -6.58 12.01
CA HIS A 103 -5.04 -5.96 11.82
C HIS A 103 -6.16 -6.82 12.40
N ARG A 104 -6.00 -8.15 12.41
CA ARG A 104 -6.94 -9.08 13.08
C ARG A 104 -7.13 -8.80 14.57
N MET A 105 -6.21 -8.07 15.21
CA MET A 105 -6.24 -7.78 16.64
C MET A 105 -6.94 -6.46 16.98
N ILE A 106 -7.38 -5.67 15.99
CA ILE A 106 -8.06 -4.39 16.22
C ILE A 106 -9.56 -4.64 16.39
N THR A 107 -10.03 -4.65 17.63
CA THR A 107 -11.45 -4.84 17.96
C THR A 107 -12.17 -3.51 18.19
N GLU A 108 -13.50 -3.50 18.05
CA GLU A 108 -14.32 -2.32 18.33
C GLU A 108 -14.15 -1.80 19.76
N GLU A 109 -13.96 -2.69 20.74
CA GLU A 109 -13.73 -2.30 22.13
C GLU A 109 -12.42 -1.54 22.28
N ARG A 110 -11.36 -1.95 21.57
CA ARG A 110 -10.07 -1.24 21.57
C ARG A 110 -10.20 0.13 20.92
N ILE A 111 -10.97 0.22 19.83
CA ILE A 111 -11.25 1.48 19.13
C ILE A 111 -12.04 2.42 20.06
N SER A 112 -13.12 1.94 20.68
CA SER A 112 -13.93 2.71 21.64
C SER A 112 -13.11 3.17 22.85
N ALA A 113 -12.28 2.28 23.42
CA ALA A 113 -11.36 2.63 24.50
C ALA A 113 -10.34 3.70 24.08
N ALA A 114 -9.84 3.68 22.84
CA ALA A 114 -8.95 4.71 22.31
C ALA A 114 -9.67 6.05 22.11
N PHE A 115 -10.90 6.05 21.56
CA PHE A 115 -11.72 7.26 21.43
C PHE A 115 -12.07 7.88 22.78
N ASN A 116 -12.36 7.07 23.80
CA ASN A 116 -12.62 7.57 25.15
C ASN A 116 -11.40 8.28 25.77
N LYS A 117 -10.17 7.89 25.39
CA LYS A 117 -8.95 8.61 25.79
C LYS A 117 -8.81 9.97 25.10
N LEU A 118 -9.33 10.12 23.88
CA LEU A 118 -9.34 11.38 23.14
C LEU A 118 -10.37 12.37 23.69
N ALA A 119 -11.52 11.87 24.17
CA ALA A 119 -12.58 12.68 24.77
C ALA A 119 -12.18 13.32 26.12
N LEU A 120 -11.10 12.83 26.74
CA LEU A 120 -10.55 13.34 28.00
C LEU A 120 -9.28 14.17 27.75
N LYS A 121 -9.43 15.32 27.09
CA LYS A 121 -8.61 16.51 27.36
C LYS A 121 -9.49 17.76 27.31
N PRO A 122 -9.35 18.68 28.30
CA PRO A 122 -10.16 19.89 28.42
C PRO A 122 -9.93 20.89 27.29
#